data_AF-A0A930E9Z7-F1
#
_entry.id   AF-A0A930E9Z7-F1
#
_cell.length_a   1.000
_cell.length_b   1.000
_cell.length_c   1.000
_cell.angle_alpha   90.00
_cell.angle_beta   90.00
_cell.angle_gamma   90.00
#
_symmetry.space_group_name_H-M   'P 1'
#
loop_
_entity.id
_entity.type
_entity.pdbx_description
1 polymer ?
#
loop_
_entity_poly.entity_id
_entity_poly.type
_entity_poly.pdbx_seq_one_letter_code
_entity_poly.pdbx_strand_id
1 'polypeptide(L)'
;NPEYVNEEGIITVKLKKPIIFRDMGLDENDLEVLVIFVLLVQKGEEQVNLLTKLMSLLEQKEVYNTIKNASDKEEILRILSKNF
;
A
#
# COMPACT_ATOMS: atom_id res chain seq x y z
N ASN A 1 13.27 -7.35 -8.41
CA ASN A 1 14.63 -6.89 -8.08
C ASN A 1 14.70 -5.38 -8.09
N PRO A 2 15.40 -4.77 -7.13
CA PRO A 2 15.62 -3.33 -7.07
C PRO A 2 16.26 -2.75 -8.35
N GLU A 3 17.01 -3.56 -9.10
CA GLU A 3 17.64 -3.19 -10.39
C GLU A 3 16.65 -2.77 -11.50
N TYR A 4 15.36 -3.08 -11.37
CA TYR A 4 14.31 -2.67 -12.32
C TYR A 4 13.57 -1.39 -11.89
N VAL A 5 13.98 -0.78 -10.78
CA VAL A 5 13.38 0.45 -10.27
C VAL A 5 14.21 1.64 -10.73
N ASN A 6 13.66 2.44 -11.65
CA ASN A 6 14.32 3.66 -12.12
C ASN A 6 14.13 4.82 -11.14
N GLU A 7 12.97 4.90 -10.50
CA GLU A 7 12.59 5.94 -9.55
C GLU A 7 11.92 5.31 -8.33
N GLU A 8 12.33 5.75 -7.14
CA GLU A 8 11.74 5.29 -5.89
C GLU A 8 10.39 5.94 -5.63
N GLY A 9 9.49 5.19 -5.00
CA GLY A 9 8.17 5.70 -4.69
C GLY A 9 7.19 4.64 -4.18
N ILE A 10 6.03 5.14 -3.76
CA ILE A 10 4.88 4.32 -3.39
C ILE A 10 3.77 4.65 -4.36
N ILE A 11 3.21 3.63 -5.00
CA ILE A 11 2.01 3.77 -5.81
C ILE A 11 0.84 3.17 -5.04
N THR A 12 -0.20 3.96 -4.82
CA THR A 12 -1.44 3.50 -4.17
C THR A 12 -2.55 3.38 -5.19
N VAL A 13 -3.17 2.21 -5.24
CA VAL A 13 -4.27 1.91 -6.16
C VAL A 13 -5.49 1.52 -5.35
N LYS A 14 -6.54 2.34 -5.43
CA LYS A 14 -7.89 1.98 -4.97
C LYS A 14 -8.66 1.32 -6.11
N LEU A 15 -9.15 0.11 -5.89
CA LEU A 15 -9.95 -0.62 -6.86
C LEU A 15 -11.43 -0.24 -6.75
N LYS A 16 -12.15 -0.32 -7.87
CA LYS A 16 -13.61 -0.12 -7.88
C LYS A 16 -14.37 -1.28 -7.23
N LYS A 17 -13.81 -2.48 -7.28
CA LYS A 17 -14.34 -3.70 -6.69
C LYS A 17 -13.18 -4.50 -6.08
N PRO A 18 -13.39 -5.23 -4.98
CA PRO A 18 -12.36 -6.09 -4.44
C PRO A 18 -11.92 -7.15 -5.46
N ILE A 19 -10.63 -7.51 -5.43
CA ILE A 19 -10.09 -8.65 -6.17
C ILE A 19 -9.39 -9.60 -5.21
N ILE A 20 -9.31 -10.87 -5.61
CA ILE A 20 -8.73 -11.91 -4.77
C ILE A 20 -7.20 -11.92 -4.90
N PHE A 21 -6.52 -11.88 -3.77
CA PHE A 21 -5.08 -12.14 -3.63
C PHE A 21 -4.87 -13.39 -2.78
N ARG A 22 -3.79 -14.12 -3.04
CA ARG A 22 -3.39 -15.20 -2.12
C ARG A 22 -2.72 -14.61 -0.89
N ASP A 23 -3.06 -15.12 0.28
CA ASP A 23 -2.35 -14.80 1.52
C ASP A 23 -0.88 -15.21 1.39
N MET A 24 0.04 -14.33 1.83
CA MET A 24 1.48 -14.56 1.75
C MET A 24 2.01 -15.46 2.87
N GLY A 25 1.30 -15.60 3.97
CA GLY A 25 1.73 -16.35 5.16
C GLY A 25 1.04 -17.71 5.33
N LEU A 26 -0.16 -17.87 4.76
CA LEU A 26 -0.94 -19.09 4.82
C LEU A 26 -1.35 -19.49 3.40
N ASP A 27 -0.77 -20.57 2.86
CA ASP A 27 -1.03 -21.07 1.49
C ASP A 27 -2.48 -21.50 1.23
N GLU A 28 -3.36 -21.42 2.24
CA GLU A 28 -4.73 -21.94 2.19
C GLU A 28 -5.81 -20.85 2.14
N ASN A 29 -5.46 -19.56 2.26
CA ASN A 29 -6.46 -18.49 2.32
C ASN A 29 -6.34 -17.49 1.17
N ASP A 30 -7.49 -17.19 0.58
CA ASP A 30 -7.68 -16.13 -0.41
C ASP A 30 -8.22 -14.86 0.31
N LEU A 31 -7.66 -13.69 -0.03
CA LEU A 31 -7.96 -12.39 0.58
C LEU A 31 -8.66 -11.47 -0.43
N GLU A 32 -9.76 -10.86 -0.02
CA GLU A 32 -10.38 -9.78 -0.79
C GLU A 32 -9.65 -8.45 -0.54
N VAL A 33 -8.98 -7.95 -1.60
CA VAL A 33 -8.19 -6.72 -1.56
C VAL A 33 -8.88 -5.62 -2.34
N LEU A 34 -9.02 -4.44 -1.73
CA LEU A 34 -9.59 -3.24 -2.36
C LEU A 34 -8.56 -2.13 -2.56
N VAL A 35 -7.48 -2.13 -1.79
CA VAL A 35 -6.41 -1.12 -1.82
C VAL A 35 -5.08 -1.84 -1.97
N ILE A 36 -4.29 -1.44 -2.97
CA ILE A 36 -2.98 -2.02 -3.27
C ILE A 36 -1.91 -0.94 -3.10
N PHE A 37 -0.81 -1.29 -2.45
CA PHE A 37 0.40 -0.47 -2.35
C PHE A 37 1.53 -1.16 -3.11
N VAL A 38 2.07 -0.49 -4.13
CA VAL A 38 3.24 -0.96 -4.87
C VAL A 38 4.44 -0.17 -4.37
N LEU A 39 5.48 -0.89 -3.93
CA LEU A 39 6.71 -0.31 -3.40
C LEU A 39 7.82 -0.37 -4.45
N LEU A 40 8.31 0.80 -4.84
CA LEU A 40 9.45 0.97 -5.71
C LEU A 40 10.62 1.45 -4.84
N VAL A 41 11.53 0.53 -4.48
CA VAL A 41 12.64 0.79 -3.55
C VAL A 41 13.92 0.20 -4.12
N GLN A 42 15.02 0.96 -4.12
CA GLN A 42 16.30 0.48 -4.68
C GLN A 42 17.19 -0.18 -3.62
N LYS A 43 17.01 0.13 -2.33
CA LYS A 43 17.80 -0.46 -1.22
C LYS A 43 16.97 -1.38 -0.33
N GLY A 44 17.51 -2.57 -0.05
CA GLY A 44 16.83 -3.58 0.77
C GLY A 44 16.54 -3.14 2.21
N GLU A 45 17.42 -2.36 2.84
CA GLU A 45 17.20 -1.84 4.19
C GLU A 45 16.07 -0.80 4.26
N GLU A 46 15.94 0.03 3.22
CA GLU A 46 14.89 1.06 3.12
C GLU A 46 13.52 0.42 2.89
N GLN A 47 13.46 -0.73 2.21
CA GLN A 47 12.23 -1.47 1.97
C GLN A 47 11.54 -1.92 3.28
N VAL A 48 12.30 -2.45 4.26
CA VAL A 48 11.73 -2.94 5.53
C VAL A 48 11.17 -1.78 6.35
N ASN A 49 11.90 -0.67 6.41
CA ASN A 49 11.45 0.55 7.11
C ASN A 49 10.18 1.13 6.48
N LEU A 50 10.11 1.15 5.14
CA LEU A 50 8.94 1.63 4.40
C LEU A 50 7.71 0.76 4.65
N LEU A 51 7.88 -0.56 4.58
CA LEU A 51 6.80 -1.52 4.82
C LEU A 51 6.26 -1.39 6.25
N THR A 52 7.15 -1.24 7.24
CA THR A 52 6.77 -1.07 8.65
C THR A 52 5.92 0.21 8.84
N LYS A 53 6.36 1.34 8.27
CA LYS A 53 5.60 2.59 8.32
C LYS A 53 4.22 2.46 7.66
N LEU A 54 4.14 1.79 6.51
CA LEU A 54 2.88 1.53 5.83
C LEU A 54 1.94 0.66 6.67
N MET A 55 2.44 -0.43 7.25
CA MET A 55 1.64 -1.30 8.13
C MET A 55 1.09 -0.51 9.31
N SER A 56 1.92 0.26 10.02
CA SER A 56 1.48 1.10 11.14
C SER A 56 0.49 2.19 10.73
N LEU A 57 0.59 2.73 9.51
CA LEU A 57 -0.37 3.68 8.98
C LEU A 57 -1.73 3.01 8.68
N LEU A 58 -1.71 1.83 8.09
CA LEU A 58 -2.92 1.09 7.69
C LEU A 58 -3.65 0.45 8.87
N GLU A 59 -2.94 0.17 9.97
CA GLU A 59 -3.54 -0.24 11.25
C GLU A 59 -4.43 0.86 11.86
N GLN A 60 -4.21 2.12 11.49
CA GLN A 60 -5.07 3.23 11.90
C GLN A 60 -6.39 3.18 11.12
N LYS A 61 -7.44 2.67 11.77
CA LYS A 61 -8.79 2.49 11.17
C LYS A 61 -9.31 3.74 10.46
N GLU A 62 -9.06 4.93 11.00
CA GLU A 62 -9.48 6.20 10.40
C GLU A 62 -8.80 6.45 9.05
N VAL A 63 -7.48 6.22 8.98
CA VAL A 63 -6.70 6.37 7.75
C VAL A 63 -7.15 5.35 6.71
N TYR A 64 -7.26 4.07 7.10
CA TYR A 64 -7.72 3.02 6.20
C TYR A 64 -9.13 3.29 5.65
N ASN A 65 -10.07 3.67 6.51
CA ASN A 65 -11.44 3.97 6.09
C ASN A 65 -11.49 5.17 5.15
N THR A 66 -10.67 6.19 5.41
CA THR A 66 -10.58 7.35 4.50
C THR A 66 -10.07 6.93 3.13
N ILE A 67 -8.97 6.18 3.06
CA ILE A 67 -8.44 5.68 1.77
C ILE A 67 -9.46 4.79 1.06
N LYS A 68 -10.12 3.89 1.78
CA LYS A 68 -11.15 2.98 1.25
C LYS A 68 -12.34 3.76 0.67
N ASN A 69 -12.77 4.84 1.31
CA ASN A 69 -13.95 5.62 0.91
C ASN A 69 -13.64 6.81 -0.01
N ALA A 70 -12.37 7.20 -0.13
CA ALA A 70 -11.91 8.33 -0.94
C ALA A 70 -12.40 8.21 -2.39
N SER A 71 -13.05 9.27 -2.88
CA SER A 71 -13.57 9.31 -4.25
C SER A 71 -12.59 9.97 -5.22
N ASP A 72 -11.60 10.67 -4.68
CA ASP A 72 -10.57 11.41 -5.41
C ASP A 72 -9.17 10.89 -5.07
N LYS A 73 -8.32 10.79 -6.09
CA LYS A 73 -6.91 10.41 -5.94
C LYS A 73 -6.12 11.45 -5.13
N GLU A 74 -6.49 12.73 -5.21
CA GLU A 74 -5.80 13.80 -4.47
C GLU A 74 -6.01 13.68 -2.96
N GLU A 75 -7.16 13.16 -2.53
CA GLU A 75 -7.46 12.89 -1.12
C GLU A 75 -6.52 11.81 -0.58
N ILE A 76 -6.34 10.71 -1.33
CA ILE A 76 -5.42 9.63 -1.00
C ILE A 76 -3.98 10.15 -0.94
N LEU A 77 -3.57 10.95 -1.94
CA LEU A 77 -2.23 11.53 -2.00
C LEU A 77 -1.94 12.42 -0.79
N ARG A 78 -2.86 13.31 -0.42
CA ARG A 78 -2.70 14.19 0.76
C ARG A 78 -2.53 13.43 2.07
N ILE A 79 -3.20 12.29 2.23
CA ILE A 79 -3.08 11.46 3.42
C ILE A 79 -1.69 10.83 3.46
N LEU A 80 -1.23 10.28 2.34
CA LEU A 80 0.07 9.62 2.26
C LEU A 80 1.21 10.63 2.42
N SER A 81 1.17 11.79 1.74
CA SER A 81 2.18 12.84 1.85
C SER A 81 2.28 13.51 3.23
N LYS A 82 1.30 13.30 4.12
CA LYS A 82 1.40 13.73 5.53
C LYS A 82 2.15 12.74 6.42
N ASN A 83 2.25 11.48 5.98
CA ASN A 83 2.78 10.37 6.76
C ASN A 83 4.11 9.82 6.20
N PHE A 84 4.52 10.26 5.01
CA PHE A 84 5.78 9.94 4.31
C PHE A 84 6.41 11.23 3.81
#